data_AF-A0A519DAB6-F1
#
_entry.id   AF-A0A519DAB6-F1
#
_cell.length_a   1.000
_cell.length_b   1.000
_cell.length_c   1.000
_cell.angle_alpha   90.00
_cell.angle_beta   90.00
_cell.angle_gamma   90.00
#
_symmetry.space_group_name_H-M   'P 1'
#
loop_
_entity.id
_entity.type
_entity.pdbx_description
1 polymer ?
#
loop_
_entity_poly.entity_id
_entity_poly.type
_entity_poly.pdbx_seq_one_letter_code
_entity_poly.pdbx_strand_id
1 'polypeptide(L)'
;MSNGGLLQKAIEQQSHDEGVAVVVADVAEPGRTGMMSGPMKQGAGLGVVAFVLSWIVSSPGIQSDYSFAGIFPILMFAGSFYLVWNAMGRKQTAAIAVVYFLLAASPYAAMSLSSGEITITESELSEDATEITLTIRESGALFGSSMDSADVSITYDGDSVFDSTLPFSIDREDGIGKYGEITMSIAEWYQGNAADNAVYVVTVDVDSSSDSMQLQSNHLQRTVDDVKSATAGAMGTGSECSDSKDSCIIGVALKSWSGLDAMGDNPPGGLRHADYTVSATLYYDSTEAISFPTVTVANGVAEWDSNNGEYGGGSAFVGDEGSELPMPGSVDSFELNTKYIPIEDWIVSDYGCYHFTAEVTQMSPWSDGSVISYTSYYEYTEEGGETNGNPTNEAWTAVSSCDA
;
A
#
# COMPACT_ATOMS: atom_id res chain seq x y z
N MET A 1 -83.73 -62.03 8.54
CA MET A 1 -83.45 -62.83 9.75
C MET A 1 -81.96 -63.07 9.78
N SER A 2 -81.19 -62.96 10.85
CA SER A 2 -81.30 -62.34 12.17
C SER A 2 -79.86 -62.37 12.67
N ASN A 3 -79.41 -61.28 13.30
CA ASN A 3 -78.07 -61.15 13.87
C ASN A 3 -77.80 -62.22 14.94
N GLY A 4 -76.53 -62.61 15.03
CA GLY A 4 -75.92 -63.29 16.17
C GLY A 4 -74.53 -63.76 15.76
N GLY A 5 -73.41 -63.14 16.11
CA GLY A 5 -73.12 -62.23 17.21
C GLY A 5 -71.86 -62.78 17.88
N LEU A 6 -70.77 -62.00 17.81
CA LEU A 6 -69.39 -62.33 18.20
C LEU A 6 -69.17 -62.84 19.65
N LEU A 7 -70.21 -62.94 20.48
CA LEU A 7 -70.17 -63.56 21.81
C LEU A 7 -70.16 -65.10 21.78
N GLN A 8 -70.64 -65.73 20.71
CA GLN A 8 -70.68 -67.20 20.62
C GLN A 8 -69.32 -67.83 20.24
N LYS A 9 -68.35 -67.02 19.80
CA LYS A 9 -66.96 -67.44 19.57
C LYS A 9 -66.01 -67.17 20.74
N ALA A 10 -66.50 -66.53 21.81
CA ALA A 10 -65.72 -66.28 23.03
C ALA A 10 -66.05 -67.27 24.17
N ILE A 11 -67.04 -68.15 23.99
CA ILE A 11 -67.50 -69.16 24.96
C ILE A 11 -67.07 -70.59 24.57
N GLU A 12 -66.26 -70.74 23.51
CA GLU A 12 -65.45 -71.97 23.26
C GLU A 12 -64.11 -71.95 24.02
N GLN A 13 -63.97 -71.02 24.96
CA GLN A 13 -63.17 -71.25 26.15
C GLN A 13 -63.77 -72.44 26.92
N GLN A 14 -62.90 -73.30 27.45
CA GLN A 14 -63.18 -74.29 28.51
C GLN A 14 -63.65 -75.69 28.08
N SER A 15 -62.73 -76.49 27.51
CA SER A 15 -62.60 -77.90 27.93
C SER A 15 -61.24 -78.47 27.56
N HIS A 16 -60.59 -79.11 28.53
CA HIS A 16 -59.28 -79.80 28.53
C HIS A 16 -58.05 -78.90 28.69
N ASP A 17 -57.16 -79.09 29.66
CA ASP A 17 -57.04 -80.12 30.70
C ASP A 17 -56.17 -79.58 31.84
N GLU A 18 -56.38 -80.12 33.03
CA GLU A 18 -55.84 -79.67 34.32
C GLU A 18 -54.32 -79.86 34.46
N GLY A 19 -53.68 -78.93 35.18
CA GLY A 19 -52.27 -79.02 35.55
C GLY A 19 -51.86 -77.87 36.46
N VAL A 20 -52.26 -77.97 37.73
CA VAL A 20 -52.08 -77.01 38.82
C VAL A 20 -50.60 -76.63 39.05
N ALA A 21 -50.30 -75.34 39.02
CA ALA A 21 -49.29 -74.70 39.87
C ALA A 21 -49.73 -73.25 40.18
N VAL A 22 -49.86 -72.95 41.47
CA VAL A 22 -50.31 -71.66 42.03
C VAL A 22 -49.08 -70.82 42.42
N VAL A 23 -49.29 -69.49 42.51
CA VAL A 23 -48.51 -68.41 43.16
C VAL A 23 -47.28 -67.92 42.36
N VAL A 24 -47.03 -66.63 42.07
CA VAL A 24 -47.37 -65.33 42.70
C VAL A 24 -47.49 -64.26 41.60
N ALA A 25 -48.51 -63.41 41.67
CA ALA A 25 -48.52 -62.13 40.97
C ALA A 25 -47.82 -61.09 41.85
N ASP A 26 -46.76 -60.48 41.36
CA ASP A 26 -46.20 -59.26 41.97
C ASP A 26 -46.73 -58.05 41.21
N VAL A 27 -47.42 -57.18 41.93
CA VAL A 27 -47.95 -55.90 41.43
C VAL A 27 -46.87 -54.86 41.66
N ALA A 28 -46.21 -54.42 40.60
CA ALA A 28 -45.38 -53.21 40.63
C ALA A 28 -46.22 -52.01 40.14
N GLU A 29 -46.32 -51.00 41.01
CA GLU A 29 -46.95 -49.70 40.78
C GLU A 29 -46.34 -48.93 39.58
N PRO A 30 -47.09 -48.00 38.94
CA PRO A 30 -46.59 -47.25 37.80
C PRO A 30 -45.69 -46.11 38.27
N GLY A 31 -44.40 -46.41 38.44
CA GLY A 31 -43.37 -45.39 38.55
C GLY A 31 -43.29 -44.58 37.25
N ARG A 32 -43.26 -43.24 37.37
CA ARG A 32 -42.97 -42.30 36.27
C ARG A 32 -41.64 -42.64 35.59
N THR A 33 -41.64 -43.52 34.60
CA THR A 33 -40.47 -43.83 33.79
C THR A 33 -40.35 -42.79 32.69
N GLY A 34 -39.39 -41.86 32.85
CA GLY A 34 -38.91 -41.06 31.74
C GLY A 34 -38.53 -41.97 30.57
N MET A 35 -38.97 -41.59 29.37
CA MET A 35 -39.03 -42.37 28.13
C MET A 35 -37.68 -42.87 27.56
N MET A 36 -36.58 -42.76 28.30
CA MET A 36 -35.22 -43.10 27.86
C MET A 36 -34.53 -44.05 28.84
N SER A 37 -33.93 -45.13 28.32
CA SER A 37 -33.12 -46.08 29.11
C SER A 37 -31.84 -45.43 29.66
N GLY A 38 -31.28 -45.97 30.75
CA GLY A 38 -30.06 -45.45 31.38
C GLY A 38 -28.89 -45.22 30.40
N PRO A 39 -28.54 -46.21 29.56
CA PRO A 39 -27.50 -46.07 28.53
C PRO A 39 -27.82 -45.01 27.48
N MET A 40 -29.10 -44.80 27.15
CA MET A 40 -29.54 -43.76 26.21
C MET A 40 -29.33 -42.36 26.79
N LYS A 41 -29.60 -42.15 28.08
CA LYS A 41 -29.36 -40.86 28.77
C LYS A 41 -27.87 -40.53 28.86
N GLN A 42 -27.04 -41.53 29.15
CA GLN A 42 -25.58 -41.38 29.19
C GLN A 42 -25.01 -41.07 27.80
N GLY A 43 -25.46 -41.79 26.77
CA GLY A 43 -25.07 -41.53 25.39
C GLY A 43 -25.48 -40.13 24.93
N ALA A 44 -26.73 -39.74 25.14
CA ALA A 44 -27.21 -38.40 24.78
C ALA A 44 -26.45 -37.30 25.53
N GLY A 45 -26.19 -37.47 26.84
CA GLY A 45 -25.40 -36.52 27.63
C GLY A 45 -23.98 -36.37 27.11
N LEU A 46 -23.30 -37.48 26.78
CA LEU A 46 -21.97 -37.45 26.17
C LEU A 46 -21.97 -36.76 24.81
N GLY A 47 -23.03 -36.94 24.02
CA GLY A 47 -23.19 -36.29 22.71
C GLY A 47 -23.35 -34.78 22.82
N VAL A 48 -24.08 -34.29 23.83
CA VAL A 48 -24.20 -32.85 24.12
C VAL A 48 -22.85 -32.27 24.54
N VAL A 49 -22.10 -32.96 25.40
CA VAL A 49 -20.76 -32.49 25.81
C VAL A 49 -19.81 -32.49 24.60
N ALA A 50 -19.83 -33.53 23.77
CA ALA A 50 -19.05 -33.61 22.54
C ALA A 50 -19.37 -32.45 21.59
N PHE A 51 -20.66 -32.11 21.46
CA PHE A 51 -21.13 -30.99 20.65
C PHE A 51 -20.59 -29.66 21.16
N VAL A 52 -20.74 -29.36 22.45
CA VAL A 52 -20.22 -28.11 23.04
C VAL A 52 -18.70 -28.01 22.87
N LEU A 53 -17.97 -29.10 23.10
CA LEU A 53 -16.52 -29.15 22.91
C LEU A 53 -16.12 -28.95 21.44
N SER A 54 -16.89 -29.49 20.48
CA SER A 54 -16.61 -29.29 19.06
C SER A 54 -16.73 -27.84 18.63
N TRP A 55 -17.61 -27.03 19.24
CA TRP A 55 -17.69 -25.58 18.96
C TRP A 55 -16.48 -24.79 19.46
N ILE A 56 -15.89 -25.21 20.58
CA ILE A 56 -14.68 -24.58 21.11
C ILE A 56 -13.50 -24.92 20.19
N VAL A 57 -13.33 -26.21 19.88
CA VAL A 57 -12.21 -26.71 19.09
C VAL A 57 -12.30 -26.34 17.61
N SER A 58 -13.49 -26.09 17.08
CA SER A 58 -13.66 -25.66 15.68
C SER A 58 -13.21 -24.21 15.42
N SER A 59 -12.89 -23.43 16.46
CA SER A 59 -12.37 -22.07 16.28
C SER A 59 -11.04 -22.06 15.50
N PRO A 60 -10.83 -21.14 14.53
CA PRO A 60 -9.63 -21.10 13.70
C PRO A 60 -8.32 -21.04 14.50
N GLY A 61 -8.26 -20.21 15.55
CA GLY A 61 -7.07 -20.09 16.40
C GLY A 61 -6.66 -21.41 17.08
N ILE A 62 -7.62 -22.15 17.64
CA ILE A 62 -7.33 -23.44 18.29
C ILE A 62 -6.93 -24.51 17.26
N GLN A 63 -7.50 -24.48 16.05
CA GLN A 63 -7.10 -25.43 15.00
C GLN A 63 -5.69 -25.19 14.49
N SER A 64 -5.27 -23.92 14.39
CA SER A 64 -3.90 -23.55 14.03
C SER A 64 -2.89 -24.02 15.09
N ASP A 65 -3.16 -23.74 16.37
CA ASP A 65 -2.26 -24.06 17.47
C ASP A 65 -2.29 -25.55 17.86
N TYR A 66 -3.45 -26.21 17.69
CA TYR A 66 -3.71 -27.58 18.13
C TYR A 66 -4.52 -28.38 17.10
N SER A 67 -3.91 -28.63 15.93
CA SER A 67 -4.52 -29.39 14.83
C SER A 67 -5.08 -30.78 15.23
N PHE A 68 -4.57 -31.40 16.29
CA PHE A 68 -5.04 -32.69 16.81
C PHE A 68 -6.24 -32.60 17.77
N ALA A 69 -6.58 -31.40 18.28
CA ALA A 69 -7.63 -31.23 19.28
C ALA A 69 -9.01 -31.66 18.77
N GLY A 70 -9.25 -31.62 17.46
CA GLY A 70 -10.49 -32.08 16.81
C GLY A 70 -10.80 -33.56 17.02
N ILE A 71 -9.80 -34.38 17.35
CA ILE A 71 -9.98 -35.82 17.56
C ILE A 71 -10.81 -36.10 18.82
N PHE A 72 -10.68 -35.29 19.88
CA PHE A 72 -11.38 -35.52 21.15
C PHE A 72 -12.91 -35.48 21.03
N PRO A 73 -13.54 -34.43 20.47
CA PRO A 73 -14.99 -34.43 20.28
C PRO A 73 -15.45 -35.54 19.32
N ILE A 74 -14.67 -35.89 18.29
CA ILE A 74 -15.00 -36.99 17.37
C ILE A 74 -15.06 -38.33 18.12
N LEU A 75 -14.08 -38.63 18.97
CA LEU A 75 -14.08 -39.86 19.79
C LEU A 75 -15.26 -39.89 20.77
N MET A 76 -15.60 -38.75 21.36
CA MET A 76 -16.77 -38.64 22.24
C MET A 76 -18.09 -38.84 21.49
N PHE A 77 -18.21 -38.30 20.27
CA PHE A 77 -19.35 -38.58 19.39
C PHE A 77 -19.45 -40.05 19.02
N ALA A 78 -18.33 -40.72 18.71
CA ALA A 78 -18.31 -42.15 18.42
C ALA A 78 -18.76 -42.99 19.63
N GLY A 79 -18.28 -42.66 20.84
CA GLY A 79 -18.70 -43.31 22.08
C GLY A 79 -20.17 -43.06 22.41
N SER A 80 -20.63 -41.82 22.23
CA SER A 80 -22.03 -41.40 22.41
C SER A 80 -22.95 -42.15 21.45
N PHE A 81 -22.59 -42.21 20.17
CA PHE A 81 -23.29 -42.94 19.13
C PHE A 81 -23.42 -44.43 19.48
N TYR A 82 -22.33 -45.07 19.92
CA TYR A 82 -22.35 -46.48 20.30
C TYR A 82 -23.37 -46.76 21.41
N LEU A 83 -23.41 -45.92 22.45
CA LEU A 83 -24.36 -46.06 23.56
C LEU A 83 -25.81 -45.89 23.12
N VAL A 84 -26.10 -44.87 22.30
CA VAL A 84 -27.46 -44.60 21.80
C VAL A 84 -27.92 -45.66 20.80
N TRP A 85 -27.05 -46.05 19.87
CA TRP A 85 -27.31 -47.10 18.88
C TRP A 85 -27.65 -48.44 19.55
N ASN A 86 -26.87 -48.82 20.56
CA ASN A 86 -27.10 -50.07 21.29
C ASN A 86 -28.40 -50.01 22.10
N ALA A 87 -28.72 -48.87 22.72
CA ALA A 87 -29.94 -48.67 23.49
C ALA A 87 -31.22 -48.71 22.62
N MET A 88 -31.16 -48.27 21.36
CA MET A 88 -32.31 -48.32 20.42
C MET A 88 -32.43 -49.64 19.64
N GLY A 89 -31.65 -50.67 20.02
CA GLY A 89 -31.75 -52.00 19.42
C GLY A 89 -31.40 -52.03 17.93
N ARG A 90 -30.57 -51.09 17.45
CA ARG A 90 -30.04 -51.03 16.07
C ARG A 90 -31.09 -50.88 14.94
N LYS A 91 -32.35 -50.60 15.29
CA LYS A 91 -33.45 -50.52 14.30
C LYS A 91 -33.43 -49.22 13.50
N GLN A 92 -32.86 -48.15 14.07
CA GLN A 92 -32.82 -46.80 13.48
C GLN A 92 -31.39 -46.32 13.18
N THR A 93 -30.47 -47.26 13.03
CA THR A 93 -29.06 -47.10 12.64
C THR A 93 -28.81 -45.93 11.67
N ALA A 94 -29.50 -45.91 10.52
CA ALA A 94 -29.29 -44.90 9.50
C ALA A 94 -29.69 -43.49 9.99
N ALA A 95 -30.85 -43.36 10.65
CA ALA A 95 -31.32 -42.09 11.17
C ALA A 95 -30.40 -41.54 12.28
N ILE A 96 -29.95 -42.40 13.19
CA ILE A 96 -29.01 -42.01 14.27
C ILE A 96 -27.67 -41.58 13.64
N ALA A 97 -27.14 -42.34 12.68
CA ALA A 97 -25.87 -42.00 12.03
C ALA A 97 -25.92 -40.66 11.30
N VAL A 98 -27.00 -40.37 10.58
CA VAL A 98 -27.20 -39.08 9.90
C VAL A 98 -27.26 -37.93 10.92
N VAL A 99 -28.00 -38.08 12.02
CA VAL A 99 -28.09 -37.05 13.06
C VAL A 99 -26.72 -36.78 13.70
N TYR A 100 -25.97 -37.82 14.04
CA TYR A 100 -24.63 -37.66 14.62
C TYR A 100 -23.64 -37.05 13.62
N PHE A 101 -23.74 -37.39 12.34
CA PHE A 101 -22.92 -36.79 11.30
C PHE A 101 -23.23 -35.29 11.15
N LEU A 102 -24.50 -34.91 11.11
CA LEU A 102 -24.90 -33.50 11.04
C LEU A 102 -24.48 -32.72 12.29
N LEU A 103 -24.62 -33.30 13.48
CA LEU A 103 -24.16 -32.68 14.72
C LEU A 103 -22.65 -32.51 14.75
N ALA A 104 -21.88 -33.50 14.31
CA ALA A 104 -20.43 -33.42 14.24
C ALA A 104 -19.95 -32.44 13.17
N ALA A 105 -20.65 -32.34 12.03
CA ALA A 105 -20.29 -31.44 10.93
C ALA A 105 -20.70 -29.98 11.19
N SER A 106 -21.77 -29.73 11.96
CA SER A 106 -22.35 -28.38 12.09
C SER A 106 -21.43 -27.31 12.67
N PRO A 107 -20.54 -27.55 13.65
CA PRO A 107 -19.60 -26.52 14.12
C PRO A 107 -18.58 -26.16 13.04
N TYR A 108 -18.08 -27.15 12.30
CA TYR A 108 -17.12 -26.92 11.21
C TYR A 108 -17.78 -26.22 10.02
N ALA A 109 -19.01 -26.61 9.67
CA ALA A 109 -19.80 -25.89 8.69
C ALA A 109 -20.02 -24.45 9.15
N ALA A 110 -20.52 -24.21 10.37
CA ALA A 110 -20.73 -22.87 10.91
C ALA A 110 -19.47 -22.01 10.92
N MET A 111 -18.32 -22.56 11.30
CA MET A 111 -17.05 -21.82 11.29
C MET A 111 -16.60 -21.50 9.86
N SER A 112 -16.67 -22.45 8.94
CA SER A 112 -16.38 -22.21 7.52
C SER A 112 -17.32 -21.20 6.86
N LEU A 113 -18.52 -21.00 7.42
CA LEU A 113 -19.45 -20.00 6.92
C LEU A 113 -19.06 -18.57 7.34
N SER A 114 -18.27 -18.41 8.42
CA SER A 114 -17.94 -17.12 9.04
C SER A 114 -16.45 -16.76 9.08
N SER A 115 -15.53 -17.70 8.85
CA SER A 115 -14.08 -17.44 8.85
C SER A 115 -13.60 -17.13 7.43
N GLY A 116 -13.52 -15.85 7.09
CA GLY A 116 -12.88 -15.38 5.86
C GLY A 116 -11.39 -15.14 6.05
N GLU A 117 -10.62 -15.33 4.98
CA GLU A 117 -9.24 -14.88 4.86
C GLU A 117 -9.23 -13.59 4.03
N ILE A 118 -8.56 -12.56 4.52
CA ILE A 118 -8.37 -11.30 3.80
C ILE A 118 -7.14 -11.36 2.91
N THR A 119 -7.19 -10.64 1.80
CA THR A 119 -6.05 -10.46 0.90
C THR A 119 -6.05 -9.04 0.35
N ILE A 120 -4.90 -8.38 0.38
CA ILE A 120 -4.67 -7.10 -0.28
C ILE A 120 -4.38 -7.39 -1.75
N THR A 121 -5.30 -6.99 -2.63
CA THR A 121 -5.19 -7.29 -4.06
C THR A 121 -4.56 -6.17 -4.86
N GLU A 122 -4.63 -4.94 -4.35
CA GLU A 122 -4.19 -3.76 -5.09
C GLU A 122 -3.82 -2.62 -4.14
N SER A 123 -2.89 -1.78 -4.60
CA SER A 123 -2.56 -0.49 -4.00
C SER A 123 -2.55 0.58 -5.09
N GLU A 124 -3.48 1.52 -5.02
CA GLU A 124 -3.59 2.62 -5.97
C GLU A 124 -3.16 3.93 -5.34
N LEU A 125 -2.45 4.76 -6.10
CA LEU A 125 -2.12 6.13 -5.72
C LEU A 125 -3.23 7.07 -6.20
N SER A 126 -3.67 8.00 -5.35
CA SER A 126 -4.65 9.02 -5.73
C SER A 126 -4.14 9.91 -6.87
N GLU A 127 -5.05 10.57 -7.60
CA GLU A 127 -4.70 11.43 -8.73
C GLU A 127 -3.80 12.61 -8.34
N ASP A 128 -3.97 13.15 -7.13
CA ASP A 128 -3.14 14.21 -6.56
C ASP A 128 -1.87 13.67 -5.87
N ALA A 129 -1.67 12.35 -5.91
CA ALA A 129 -0.56 11.65 -5.29
C ALA A 129 -0.44 11.87 -3.77
N THR A 130 -1.50 12.19 -3.03
CA THR A 130 -1.42 12.41 -1.57
C THR A 130 -1.84 11.18 -0.75
N GLU A 131 -2.61 10.27 -1.33
CA GLU A 131 -3.20 9.13 -0.64
C GLU A 131 -2.90 7.81 -1.37
N ILE A 132 -2.78 6.73 -0.60
CA ILE A 132 -2.77 5.35 -1.12
C ILE A 132 -4.05 4.66 -0.68
N THR A 133 -4.74 4.05 -1.64
CA THR A 133 -5.93 3.23 -1.40
C THR A 133 -5.59 1.76 -1.62
N LEU A 134 -5.84 0.94 -0.61
CA LEU A 134 -5.69 -0.51 -0.66
C LEU A 134 -7.03 -1.17 -0.93
N THR A 135 -7.06 -2.08 -1.89
CA THR A 135 -8.23 -2.93 -2.15
C THR A 135 -8.08 -4.25 -1.41
N ILE A 136 -9.01 -4.54 -0.50
CA ILE A 136 -8.99 -5.74 0.34
C ILE A 136 -10.17 -6.63 -0.03
N ARG A 137 -9.91 -7.92 -0.21
CA ARG A 137 -10.93 -8.92 -0.51
C ARG A 137 -10.98 -9.99 0.56
N GLU A 138 -12.19 -10.46 0.84
CA GLU A 138 -12.42 -11.63 1.68
C GLU A 138 -12.66 -12.85 0.80
N SER A 139 -12.00 -13.95 1.14
CA SER A 139 -12.22 -15.26 0.54
C SER A 139 -12.56 -16.31 1.61
N GLY A 140 -13.32 -17.35 1.24
CA GLY A 140 -13.59 -18.49 2.12
C GLY A 140 -14.86 -18.40 2.99
N ALA A 141 -15.38 -17.21 3.31
CA ALA A 141 -16.63 -17.07 4.04
C ALA A 141 -17.86 -17.17 3.11
N LEU A 142 -18.83 -18.04 3.43
CA LEU A 142 -20.05 -18.18 2.62
C LEU A 142 -21.10 -17.09 2.91
N PHE A 143 -21.13 -16.54 4.13
CA PHE A 143 -22.07 -15.48 4.50
C PHE A 143 -21.43 -14.10 4.64
N GLY A 144 -20.14 -13.97 4.32
CA GLY A 144 -19.32 -12.78 4.56
C GLY A 144 -19.07 -12.57 6.06
N SER A 145 -17.93 -12.00 6.41
CA SER A 145 -17.68 -11.49 7.75
C SER A 145 -18.20 -10.05 7.86
N SER A 146 -18.71 -9.69 9.04
CA SER A 146 -18.97 -8.28 9.38
C SER A 146 -17.70 -7.71 9.98
N MET A 147 -16.91 -7.05 9.15
CA MET A 147 -15.72 -6.30 9.56
C MET A 147 -16.09 -4.82 9.62
N ASP A 148 -15.82 -4.18 10.77
CA ASP A 148 -16.11 -2.75 10.99
C ASP A 148 -14.83 -1.90 11.08
N SER A 149 -13.68 -2.55 11.27
CA SER A 149 -12.36 -1.92 11.36
C SER A 149 -11.25 -2.90 11.01
N ALA A 150 -10.09 -2.36 10.64
CA ALA A 150 -8.86 -3.09 10.42
C ALA A 150 -7.71 -2.40 11.17
N ASP A 151 -6.81 -3.19 11.76
CA ASP A 151 -5.55 -2.69 12.28
C ASP A 151 -4.55 -2.63 11.13
N VAL A 152 -3.99 -1.46 10.87
CA VAL A 152 -3.10 -1.20 9.75
C VAL A 152 -1.77 -0.73 10.28
N SER A 153 -0.71 -1.41 9.88
CA SER A 153 0.67 -1.04 10.20
C SER A 153 1.50 -0.89 8.95
N ILE A 154 2.42 0.08 8.97
CA ILE A 154 3.39 0.29 7.89
C ILE A 154 4.78 0.25 8.50
N THR A 155 5.68 -0.50 7.86
CA THR A 155 7.10 -0.51 8.18
C THR A 155 7.91 0.13 7.07
N TYR A 156 8.96 0.87 7.43
CA TYR A 156 9.99 1.40 6.53
C TYR A 156 11.36 0.96 7.06
N ASP A 157 12.18 0.35 6.19
CA ASP A 157 13.48 -0.23 6.58
C ASP A 157 13.39 -1.20 7.78
N GLY A 158 12.26 -1.91 7.90
CA GLY A 158 11.97 -2.85 8.99
C GLY A 158 11.48 -2.23 10.29
N ASP A 159 11.51 -0.90 10.44
CA ASP A 159 10.97 -0.18 11.59
C ASP A 159 9.50 0.19 11.36
N SER A 160 8.66 0.09 12.40
CA SER A 160 7.26 0.53 12.33
C SER A 160 7.18 2.05 12.32
N VAL A 161 6.55 2.60 11.29
CA VAL A 161 6.39 4.05 11.08
C VAL A 161 4.94 4.50 11.18
N PHE A 162 4.01 3.56 11.13
CA PHE A 162 2.58 3.78 11.27
C PHE A 162 1.94 2.56 11.91
N ASP A 163 1.00 2.81 12.82
CA ASP A 163 0.17 1.80 13.46
C ASP A 163 -1.14 2.49 13.86
N SER A 164 -2.26 2.07 13.26
CA SER A 164 -3.56 2.65 13.52
C SER A 164 -4.70 1.69 13.20
N THR A 165 -5.77 1.77 13.97
CA THR A 165 -7.04 1.11 13.66
C THR A 165 -7.89 2.02 12.76
N LEU A 166 -8.13 1.59 11.53
CA LEU A 166 -8.91 2.34 10.54
C LEU A 166 -10.31 1.73 10.37
N PRO A 167 -11.36 2.57 10.19
CA PRO A 167 -12.69 2.06 9.85
C PRO A 167 -12.65 1.39 8.48
N PHE A 168 -13.21 0.20 8.39
CA PHE A 168 -13.15 -0.63 7.19
C PHE A 168 -14.39 -1.52 7.11
N SER A 169 -14.91 -1.68 5.89
CA SER A 169 -15.97 -2.66 5.63
C SER A 169 -15.88 -3.18 4.20
N ILE A 170 -16.25 -4.44 4.00
CA ILE A 170 -16.38 -5.06 2.67
C ILE A 170 -17.81 -4.84 2.19
N ASP A 171 -18.07 -3.65 1.64
CA ASP A 171 -19.40 -3.18 1.23
C ASP A 171 -19.55 -2.96 -0.28
N ARG A 172 -18.47 -3.18 -1.05
CA ARG A 172 -18.44 -3.04 -2.51
C ARG A 172 -18.41 -4.39 -3.20
N GLU A 173 -18.78 -4.41 -4.47
CA GLU A 173 -18.80 -5.62 -5.30
C GLU A 173 -18.46 -5.29 -6.75
N ASP A 174 -17.65 -6.13 -7.37
CA ASP A 174 -17.31 -6.08 -8.78
C ASP A 174 -17.41 -7.47 -9.45
N GLY A 175 -16.92 -7.58 -10.69
CA GLY A 175 -16.94 -8.84 -11.45
C GLY A 175 -16.04 -9.95 -10.88
N ILE A 176 -15.22 -9.67 -9.87
CA ILE A 176 -14.32 -10.62 -9.19
C ILE A 176 -14.94 -11.06 -7.86
N GLY A 177 -15.60 -10.15 -7.15
CA GLY A 177 -16.32 -10.43 -5.92
C GLY A 177 -16.48 -9.19 -5.04
N LYS A 178 -16.77 -9.40 -3.76
CA LYS A 178 -16.85 -8.31 -2.80
C LYS A 178 -15.47 -7.81 -2.41
N TYR A 179 -15.38 -6.52 -2.11
CA TYR A 179 -14.16 -5.89 -1.65
C TYR A 179 -14.48 -4.69 -0.75
N GLY A 180 -13.48 -4.29 0.04
CA GLY A 180 -13.46 -3.04 0.79
C GLY A 180 -12.21 -2.26 0.43
N GLU A 181 -12.18 -0.99 0.82
CA GLU A 181 -11.04 -0.10 0.59
C GLU A 181 -10.56 0.51 1.90
N ILE A 182 -9.25 0.65 2.03
CA ILE A 182 -8.60 1.44 3.09
C ILE A 182 -7.76 2.52 2.42
N THR A 183 -8.08 3.78 2.70
CA THR A 183 -7.32 4.93 2.20
C THR A 183 -6.48 5.51 3.33
N MET A 184 -5.22 5.80 3.03
CA MET A 184 -4.25 6.37 3.98
C MET A 184 -3.52 7.54 3.34
N SER A 185 -3.30 8.60 4.10
CA SER A 185 -2.49 9.73 3.64
C SER A 185 -1.01 9.40 3.76
N ILE A 186 -0.26 9.55 2.67
CA ILE A 186 1.20 9.26 2.64
C ILE A 186 1.94 10.13 3.65
N ALA A 187 1.48 11.37 3.83
CA ALA A 187 2.11 12.35 4.68
C ALA A 187 2.20 11.95 6.16
N GLU A 188 1.33 11.05 6.62
CA GLU A 188 1.26 10.64 8.03
C GLU A 188 2.35 9.62 8.41
N TRP A 189 2.92 8.91 7.43
CA TRP A 189 3.81 7.77 7.67
C TRP A 189 5.09 7.79 6.84
N TYR A 190 5.24 8.75 5.93
CA TYR A 190 6.46 8.92 5.15
C TYR A 190 7.67 9.22 6.05
N GLN A 191 8.74 8.44 5.91
CA GLN A 191 10.02 8.64 6.63
C GLN A 191 11.22 8.85 5.69
N GLY A 192 11.04 8.73 4.38
CA GLY A 192 12.12 8.85 3.40
C GLY A 192 11.85 8.12 2.10
N ASN A 193 12.76 8.26 1.13
CA ASN A 193 12.63 7.67 -0.19
C ASN A 193 12.59 6.14 -0.13
N ALA A 194 11.66 5.54 -0.87
CA ALA A 194 11.64 4.10 -1.09
C ALA A 194 12.78 3.67 -2.03
N ALA A 195 13.54 2.66 -1.61
CA ALA A 195 14.67 2.10 -2.34
C ALA A 195 14.73 0.57 -2.15
N ASP A 196 15.59 -0.12 -2.91
CA ASP A 196 15.74 -1.58 -2.83
C ASP A 196 16.12 -2.08 -1.43
N ASN A 197 16.82 -1.25 -0.66
CA ASN A 197 17.23 -1.53 0.72
C ASN A 197 16.36 -0.84 1.78
N ALA A 198 15.37 -0.04 1.38
CA ALA A 198 14.49 0.71 2.27
C ALA A 198 13.08 0.74 1.68
N VAL A 199 12.32 -0.33 1.93
CA VAL A 199 10.99 -0.54 1.34
C VAL A 199 9.88 -0.21 2.34
N TYR A 200 8.75 0.27 1.83
CA TYR A 200 7.52 0.36 2.61
C TYR A 200 6.71 -0.91 2.46
N VAL A 201 6.38 -1.55 3.57
CA VAL A 201 5.51 -2.71 3.63
C VAL A 201 4.31 -2.36 4.48
N VAL A 202 3.11 -2.51 3.91
CA VAL A 202 1.86 -2.38 4.64
C VAL A 202 1.36 -3.76 5.06
N THR A 203 0.90 -3.86 6.29
CA THR A 203 0.23 -5.03 6.84
C THR A 203 -1.15 -4.62 7.32
N VAL A 204 -2.15 -5.41 6.95
CA VAL A 204 -3.53 -5.23 7.37
C VAL A 204 -3.97 -6.46 8.15
N ASP A 205 -4.39 -6.25 9.37
CA ASP A 205 -4.91 -7.26 10.28
C ASP A 205 -6.40 -7.03 10.51
N VAL A 206 -7.21 -8.06 10.28
CA VAL A 206 -8.64 -8.06 10.60
C VAL A 206 -9.01 -9.34 11.34
N ASP A 207 -9.40 -9.17 12.61
CA ASP A 207 -9.66 -10.24 13.57
C ASP A 207 -8.53 -11.30 13.63
N SER A 208 -8.69 -12.42 12.94
CA SER A 208 -7.72 -13.52 12.91
C SER A 208 -7.03 -13.71 11.56
N SER A 209 -7.27 -12.81 10.61
CA SER A 209 -6.67 -12.83 9.29
C SER A 209 -5.74 -11.64 9.11
N SER A 210 -4.61 -11.87 8.44
CA SER A 210 -3.57 -10.87 8.23
C SER A 210 -3.02 -11.03 6.82
N ASP A 211 -2.79 -9.92 6.13
CA ASP A 211 -2.07 -9.93 4.85
C ASP A 211 -1.15 -8.71 4.74
N SER A 212 -0.09 -8.84 3.94
CA SER A 212 0.93 -7.79 3.79
C SER A 212 1.36 -7.64 2.34
N MET A 213 1.66 -6.41 1.94
CA MET A 213 2.22 -6.12 0.61
C MET A 213 3.28 -5.03 0.65
N GLN A 214 4.23 -5.11 -0.27
CA GLN A 214 5.17 -4.03 -0.53
C GLN A 214 4.49 -2.96 -1.39
N LEU A 215 4.56 -1.70 -0.93
CA LEU A 215 4.08 -0.55 -1.70
C LEU A 215 5.04 -0.23 -2.85
N GLN A 216 4.51 0.34 -3.93
CA GLN A 216 5.29 0.66 -5.12
C GLN A 216 6.31 1.77 -4.82
N SER A 217 7.60 1.50 -5.03
CA SER A 217 8.67 2.43 -4.66
C SER A 217 8.59 3.76 -5.40
N ASN A 218 8.20 3.77 -6.67
CA ASN A 218 8.05 4.99 -7.47
C ASN A 218 6.97 5.96 -6.93
N HIS A 219 5.97 5.47 -6.20
CA HIS A 219 4.96 6.31 -5.54
C HIS A 219 5.52 7.02 -4.28
N LEU A 220 6.65 6.52 -3.77
CA LEU A 220 7.25 6.87 -2.47
C LEU A 220 8.68 7.40 -2.59
N GLN A 221 9.11 7.76 -3.80
CA GLN A 221 10.29 8.57 -4.05
C GLN A 221 9.83 10.03 -4.18
N ARG A 222 10.08 10.83 -3.13
CA ARG A 222 9.53 12.19 -2.95
C ARG A 222 10.51 13.21 -2.36
N THR A 223 11.51 12.75 -1.61
CA THR A 223 12.57 13.62 -1.07
C THR A 223 13.63 13.87 -2.14
N VAL A 224 13.99 15.13 -2.33
CA VAL A 224 15.16 15.52 -3.13
C VAL A 224 16.41 15.24 -2.30
N ASP A 225 17.35 14.50 -2.87
CA ASP A 225 18.60 14.12 -2.21
C ASP A 225 19.83 14.74 -2.89
N ASP A 226 19.72 15.14 -4.17
CA ASP A 226 20.80 15.76 -4.93
C ASP A 226 20.31 16.87 -5.86
N VAL A 227 21.19 17.84 -6.08
CA VAL A 227 20.97 19.03 -6.92
C VAL A 227 22.20 19.25 -7.77
N LYS A 228 22.02 19.62 -9.04
CA LYS A 228 23.10 20.08 -9.92
C LYS A 228 22.71 21.34 -10.66
N SER A 229 23.71 22.10 -11.08
CA SER A 229 23.53 23.35 -11.80
C SER A 229 24.54 23.45 -12.92
N ALA A 230 24.15 24.08 -14.03
CA ALA A 230 25.04 24.39 -15.13
C ALA A 230 24.60 25.64 -15.89
N THR A 231 25.57 26.29 -16.53
CA THR A 231 25.35 27.40 -17.46
C THR A 231 26.06 27.12 -18.79
N ALA A 232 25.55 27.74 -19.85
CA ALA A 232 26.18 27.75 -21.16
C ALA A 232 26.16 29.17 -21.74
N GLY A 233 27.31 29.65 -22.21
CA GLY A 233 27.42 30.94 -22.88
C GLY A 233 26.81 30.90 -24.28
N ALA A 234 26.01 31.90 -24.61
CA ALA A 234 25.54 32.14 -25.98
C ALA A 234 26.57 33.00 -26.72
N MET A 235 27.03 32.52 -27.88
CA MET A 235 28.04 33.19 -28.69
C MET A 235 27.38 34.04 -29.77
N GLY A 236 27.78 35.31 -29.87
CA GLY A 236 27.48 36.21 -30.98
C GLY A 236 28.63 36.30 -31.96
N THR A 237 28.32 36.68 -33.21
CA THR A 237 29.35 36.95 -34.24
C THR A 237 29.00 38.15 -35.11
N GLY A 238 29.99 38.71 -35.79
CA GLY A 238 29.78 39.78 -36.78
C GLY A 238 29.11 41.00 -36.16
N SER A 239 27.92 41.36 -36.64
CA SER A 239 27.19 42.56 -36.18
C SER A 239 26.63 42.47 -34.76
N GLU A 240 26.62 41.29 -34.15
CA GLU A 240 26.23 41.11 -32.74
C GLU A 240 27.36 41.47 -31.78
N CYS A 241 28.58 41.56 -32.27
CA CYS A 241 29.76 41.94 -31.51
C CYS A 241 30.25 43.33 -31.93
N SER A 242 31.01 43.97 -31.05
CA SER A 242 31.74 45.20 -31.41
C SER A 242 32.75 44.92 -32.53
N ASP A 243 33.00 45.90 -33.40
CA ASP A 243 33.97 45.78 -34.52
C ASP A 243 35.39 45.35 -34.12
N SER A 244 35.74 45.42 -32.83
CA SER A 244 37.02 44.96 -32.27
C SER A 244 37.04 43.47 -31.88
N LYS A 245 35.93 42.74 -32.03
CA LYS A 245 35.77 41.35 -31.58
C LYS A 245 35.30 40.45 -32.74
N ASP A 246 35.91 39.28 -32.85
CA ASP A 246 35.51 38.24 -33.81
C ASP A 246 34.30 37.46 -33.27
N SER A 247 34.27 37.22 -31.96
CA SER A 247 33.17 36.58 -31.24
C SER A 247 33.06 37.15 -29.82
N CYS A 248 31.83 37.17 -29.29
CA CYS A 248 31.50 37.74 -27.99
C CYS A 248 30.41 36.91 -27.30
N ILE A 249 30.37 36.94 -25.97
CA ILE A 249 29.25 36.41 -25.19
C ILE A 249 28.11 37.41 -25.24
N ILE A 250 26.98 36.98 -25.78
CA ILE A 250 25.76 37.78 -25.86
C ILE A 250 24.77 37.45 -24.73
N GLY A 251 25.06 36.41 -23.94
CA GLY A 251 24.33 36.07 -22.72
C GLY A 251 24.57 34.62 -22.28
N VAL A 252 23.76 34.12 -21.34
CA VAL A 252 23.90 32.75 -20.80
C VAL A 252 22.57 32.04 -20.68
N ALA A 253 22.56 30.74 -20.96
CA ALA A 253 21.46 29.85 -20.63
C ALA A 253 21.74 29.14 -19.29
N LEU A 254 20.73 29.07 -18.43
CA LEU A 254 20.81 28.44 -17.12
C LEU A 254 20.03 27.13 -17.12
N LYS A 255 20.55 26.12 -16.40
CA LYS A 255 19.90 24.83 -16.20
C LYS A 255 20.21 24.29 -14.81
N SER A 256 19.24 23.64 -14.19
CA SER A 256 19.47 22.88 -12.97
C SER A 256 18.82 21.51 -13.04
N TRP A 257 19.21 20.64 -12.12
CA TRP A 257 18.60 19.33 -11.93
C TRP A 257 18.37 19.12 -10.45
N SER A 258 17.25 18.49 -10.10
CA SER A 258 16.89 18.23 -8.71
C SER A 258 16.15 16.91 -8.60
N GLY A 259 16.59 16.03 -7.69
CA GLY A 259 15.88 14.79 -7.44
C GLY A 259 16.69 13.75 -6.68
N LEU A 260 16.58 12.49 -7.08
CA LEU A 260 17.30 11.36 -6.45
C LEU A 260 18.77 11.40 -6.81
N ASP A 261 19.63 11.16 -5.83
CA ASP A 261 21.07 11.03 -6.08
C ASP A 261 21.36 9.99 -7.17
N ALA A 262 22.27 10.34 -8.07
CA ALA A 262 22.70 9.52 -9.19
C ALA A 262 24.19 9.22 -9.05
N MET A 263 24.61 8.01 -9.44
CA MET A 263 26.01 7.61 -9.31
C MET A 263 26.96 8.56 -10.07
N GLY A 264 27.91 9.15 -9.34
CA GLY A 264 29.00 9.98 -9.88
C GLY A 264 28.53 11.38 -10.28
N ASP A 265 29.03 11.88 -11.41
CA ASP A 265 28.74 13.25 -11.86
C ASP A 265 27.45 13.34 -12.71
N ASN A 266 26.67 12.28 -12.80
CA ASN A 266 25.41 12.28 -13.56
C ASN A 266 24.36 13.20 -12.93
N PRO A 267 23.48 13.84 -13.72
CA PRO A 267 22.35 14.57 -13.17
C PRO A 267 21.48 13.67 -12.26
N PRO A 268 20.89 14.23 -11.18
CA PRO A 268 19.92 13.54 -10.33
C PRO A 268 18.81 12.85 -11.12
N GLY A 269 18.28 11.74 -10.61
CA GLY A 269 17.08 11.09 -11.15
C GLY A 269 15.82 11.92 -10.88
N GLY A 270 14.85 11.91 -11.80
CA GLY A 270 13.60 12.66 -11.61
C GLY A 270 12.72 12.08 -10.49
N LEU A 271 11.96 12.96 -9.84
CA LEU A 271 10.96 12.61 -8.84
C LEU A 271 9.56 12.97 -9.33
N ARG A 272 8.71 11.97 -9.56
CA ARG A 272 7.38 12.14 -10.18
C ARG A 272 6.36 12.84 -9.29
N HIS A 273 6.43 12.60 -7.99
CA HIS A 273 5.42 13.04 -7.02
C HIS A 273 6.01 13.93 -5.93
N ALA A 274 7.16 14.57 -6.21
CA ALA A 274 7.80 15.49 -5.29
C ALA A 274 7.29 16.91 -5.49
N ASP A 275 7.11 17.60 -4.36
CA ASP A 275 6.84 19.02 -4.32
C ASP A 275 8.06 19.73 -3.73
N TYR A 276 8.59 20.73 -4.43
CA TYR A 276 9.76 21.49 -4.00
C TYR A 276 9.87 22.84 -4.71
N THR A 277 10.70 23.73 -4.17
CA THR A 277 11.03 25.01 -4.81
C THR A 277 12.51 25.09 -5.11
N VAL A 278 12.87 25.67 -6.26
CA VAL A 278 14.26 25.92 -6.66
C VAL A 278 14.50 27.42 -6.78
N SER A 279 15.52 27.90 -6.09
CA SER A 279 16.08 29.25 -6.27
C SER A 279 17.41 29.14 -7.01
N ALA A 280 17.60 29.95 -8.05
CA ALA A 280 18.75 29.84 -8.93
C ALA A 280 19.37 31.22 -9.17
N THR A 281 20.64 31.37 -8.78
CA THR A 281 21.33 32.67 -8.85
C THR A 281 22.73 32.51 -9.42
N LEU A 282 23.04 33.31 -10.43
CA LEU A 282 24.38 33.48 -10.98
C LEU A 282 25.03 34.68 -10.29
N TYR A 283 26.21 34.48 -9.74
CA TYR A 283 26.98 35.50 -9.06
C TYR A 283 28.24 35.83 -9.84
N TYR A 284 28.64 37.10 -9.80
CA TYR A 284 29.99 37.58 -10.10
C TYR A 284 30.66 37.94 -8.78
N ASP A 285 31.72 37.22 -8.41
CA ASP A 285 32.31 37.24 -7.06
C ASP A 285 31.25 37.05 -5.95
N SER A 286 30.81 38.15 -5.34
CA SER A 286 29.79 38.18 -4.28
C SER A 286 28.55 38.98 -4.65
N THR A 287 28.48 39.47 -5.88
CA THR A 287 27.36 40.26 -6.41
C THR A 287 26.47 39.36 -7.25
N GLU A 288 25.16 39.43 -7.05
CA GLU A 288 24.19 38.75 -7.91
C GLU A 288 24.27 39.37 -9.31
N ALA A 289 24.65 38.57 -10.31
CA ALA A 289 24.64 38.96 -11.71
C ALA A 289 23.26 38.69 -12.34
N ILE A 290 22.67 37.54 -12.01
CA ILE A 290 21.33 37.11 -12.45
C ILE A 290 20.63 36.40 -11.29
N SER A 291 19.40 36.78 -10.98
CA SER A 291 18.53 36.07 -10.04
C SER A 291 17.31 35.54 -10.79
N PHE A 292 17.31 34.25 -11.10
CA PHE A 292 16.22 33.64 -11.86
C PHE A 292 14.96 33.50 -10.97
N PRO A 293 13.74 33.67 -11.51
CA PRO A 293 12.51 33.51 -10.75
C PRO A 293 12.42 32.13 -10.09
N THR A 294 11.89 32.07 -8.88
CA THR A 294 11.73 30.80 -8.16
C THR A 294 10.92 29.82 -9.00
N VAL A 295 11.48 28.63 -9.22
CA VAL A 295 10.78 27.53 -9.87
C VAL A 295 10.02 26.76 -8.80
N THR A 296 8.73 26.54 -9.02
CA THR A 296 7.90 25.70 -8.15
C THR A 296 7.63 24.40 -8.86
N VAL A 297 7.94 23.27 -8.22
CA VAL A 297 7.62 21.93 -8.71
C VAL A 297 6.51 21.35 -7.85
N ALA A 298 5.44 20.91 -8.49
CA ALA A 298 4.34 20.21 -7.85
C ALA A 298 3.94 18.99 -8.68
N ASN A 299 3.95 17.81 -8.08
CA ASN A 299 3.56 16.54 -8.71
C ASN A 299 4.16 16.35 -10.14
N GLY A 300 5.46 16.59 -10.29
CA GLY A 300 6.18 16.40 -11.55
C GLY A 300 6.00 17.52 -12.58
N VAL A 301 5.42 18.66 -12.20
CA VAL A 301 5.28 19.83 -13.07
C VAL A 301 6.03 21.00 -12.45
N ALA A 302 7.04 21.50 -13.16
CA ALA A 302 7.79 22.70 -12.82
C ALA A 302 7.17 23.93 -13.49
N GLU A 303 7.00 25.02 -12.76
CA GLU A 303 6.48 26.30 -13.24
C GLU A 303 7.30 27.47 -12.72
N TRP A 304 7.45 28.52 -13.54
CA TRP A 304 8.12 29.75 -13.15
C TRP A 304 7.54 30.96 -13.90
N ASP A 305 7.60 32.13 -13.27
CA ASP A 305 7.11 33.39 -13.84
C ASP A 305 8.15 34.02 -14.80
N SER A 306 7.69 34.86 -15.73
CA SER A 306 8.57 35.62 -16.63
C SER A 306 9.21 36.86 -15.98
N ASN A 307 8.88 37.17 -14.74
CA ASN A 307 9.22 38.41 -14.04
C ASN A 307 8.91 39.66 -14.89
N ASN A 308 7.66 39.81 -15.33
CA ASN A 308 7.24 40.87 -16.25
C ASN A 308 7.95 40.88 -17.62
N GLY A 309 8.49 39.74 -18.06
CA GLY A 309 9.09 39.56 -19.37
C GLY A 309 10.61 39.66 -19.42
N GLU A 310 11.27 39.88 -18.27
CA GLU A 310 12.74 39.81 -18.13
C GLU A 310 13.27 38.40 -18.42
N TYR A 311 12.50 37.38 -18.01
CA TYR A 311 12.80 35.97 -18.28
C TYR A 311 11.74 35.34 -19.17
N GLY A 312 12.06 34.17 -19.74
CA GLY A 312 11.06 33.36 -20.43
C GLY A 312 10.21 32.63 -19.42
N GLY A 313 8.98 33.08 -19.13
CA GLY A 313 8.05 32.33 -18.28
C GLY A 313 7.63 31.02 -18.93
N GLY A 314 7.36 29.98 -18.12
CA GLY A 314 7.05 28.67 -18.67
C GLY A 314 6.78 27.58 -17.66
N SER A 315 6.66 26.37 -18.20
CA SER A 315 6.48 25.14 -17.44
C SER A 315 7.26 23.99 -18.10
N ALA A 316 7.69 23.02 -17.31
CA ALA A 316 8.35 21.79 -17.79
C ALA A 316 7.86 20.57 -17.01
N PHE A 317 7.81 19.42 -17.66
CA PHE A 317 7.57 18.15 -16.98
C PHE A 317 8.89 17.62 -16.41
N VAL A 318 8.86 17.23 -15.15
CA VAL A 318 9.96 16.61 -14.41
C VAL A 318 9.46 15.36 -13.69
N GLY A 319 10.35 14.46 -13.28
CA GLY A 319 9.99 13.13 -12.82
C GLY A 319 10.25 12.10 -13.90
N ASP A 320 9.21 11.69 -14.63
CA ASP A 320 9.33 10.63 -15.64
C ASP A 320 10.23 11.00 -16.82
N GLU A 321 10.22 12.27 -17.22
CA GLU A 321 11.03 12.78 -18.35
C GLU A 321 12.46 13.15 -17.93
N GLY A 322 12.76 13.10 -16.63
CA GLY A 322 14.04 13.48 -16.05
C GLY A 322 13.90 14.54 -14.96
N SER A 323 15.02 15.09 -14.52
CA SER A 323 15.09 16.11 -13.46
C SER A 323 15.50 17.49 -13.98
N GLU A 324 15.70 17.65 -15.30
CA GLU A 324 16.17 18.91 -15.89
C GLU A 324 15.11 19.99 -15.76
N LEU A 325 15.49 21.08 -15.09
CA LEU A 325 14.73 22.31 -14.97
C LEU A 325 15.35 23.32 -15.93
N PRO A 326 14.73 23.57 -17.10
CA PRO A 326 15.18 24.62 -17.97
C PRO A 326 14.89 25.97 -17.32
N MET A 327 15.89 26.86 -17.30
CA MET A 327 15.76 28.22 -16.77
C MET A 327 16.02 29.21 -17.93
N PRO A 328 15.09 29.28 -18.90
CA PRO A 328 15.30 30.02 -20.15
C PRO A 328 15.25 31.53 -19.92
N GLY A 329 16.11 32.25 -20.64
CA GLY A 329 15.99 33.70 -20.76
C GLY A 329 14.95 34.15 -21.79
N SER A 330 15.09 35.38 -22.27
CA SER A 330 14.12 36.04 -23.14
C SER A 330 14.41 35.86 -24.63
N VAL A 331 15.65 35.52 -25.03
CA VAL A 331 16.10 35.48 -26.43
C VAL A 331 16.48 34.07 -26.87
N ASP A 332 16.03 33.64 -28.05
CA ASP A 332 16.32 32.33 -28.62
C ASP A 332 17.78 32.18 -29.07
N SER A 333 18.43 31.07 -28.67
CA SER A 333 19.69 30.61 -29.24
C SER A 333 19.48 29.29 -29.97
N PHE A 334 19.73 29.30 -31.28
CA PHE A 334 19.71 28.08 -32.09
C PHE A 334 20.85 27.13 -31.71
N GLU A 335 22.02 27.67 -31.35
CA GLU A 335 23.20 26.87 -31.01
C GLU A 335 23.01 26.10 -29.69
N LEU A 336 22.41 26.75 -28.69
CA LEU A 336 22.14 26.14 -27.39
C LEU A 336 20.84 25.33 -27.38
N ASN A 337 20.03 25.41 -28.44
CA ASN A 337 18.69 24.83 -28.53
C ASN A 337 17.81 25.21 -27.32
N THR A 338 17.96 26.44 -26.83
CA THR A 338 17.23 27.01 -25.70
C THR A 338 17.30 28.55 -25.77
N LYS A 339 16.61 29.23 -24.86
CA LYS A 339 16.73 30.68 -24.70
C LYS A 339 17.81 31.04 -23.69
N TYR A 340 18.53 32.11 -23.98
CA TYR A 340 19.53 32.68 -23.09
C TYR A 340 19.04 34.01 -22.50
N ILE A 341 19.62 34.39 -21.37
CA ILE A 341 19.43 35.67 -20.71
C ILE A 341 20.47 36.63 -21.29
N PRO A 342 20.04 37.65 -22.05
CA PRO A 342 20.95 38.61 -22.68
C PRO A 342 21.89 39.27 -21.67
N ILE A 343 23.13 39.51 -22.07
CA ILE A 343 24.14 40.15 -21.21
C ILE A 343 23.74 41.56 -20.76
N GLU A 344 22.88 42.23 -21.52
CA GLU A 344 22.30 43.54 -21.19
C GLU A 344 21.30 43.50 -20.03
N ASP A 345 20.75 42.33 -19.72
CA ASP A 345 19.83 42.11 -18.60
C ASP A 345 20.56 41.71 -17.31
N TRP A 346 21.90 41.60 -17.33
CA TRP A 346 22.69 41.24 -16.14
C TRP A 346 22.94 42.47 -15.27
N ILE A 347 22.92 42.28 -13.95
CA ILE A 347 23.27 43.34 -13.00
C ILE A 347 24.77 43.66 -13.09
N VAL A 348 25.60 42.63 -13.29
CA VAL A 348 27.05 42.73 -13.52
C VAL A 348 27.42 41.79 -14.65
N SER A 349 28.20 42.28 -15.62
CA SER A 349 28.61 41.56 -16.83
C SER A 349 30.10 41.73 -17.14
N ASP A 350 30.93 41.92 -16.12
CA ASP A 350 32.38 42.12 -16.27
C ASP A 350 33.10 40.78 -16.50
N TYR A 351 34.27 40.81 -17.13
CA TYR A 351 35.14 39.64 -17.22
C TYR A 351 35.62 39.19 -15.83
N GLY A 352 35.82 37.89 -15.69
CA GLY A 352 36.25 37.25 -14.46
C GLY A 352 35.40 36.03 -14.12
N CYS A 353 35.40 35.66 -12.85
CA CYS A 353 34.79 34.42 -12.42
C CYS A 353 33.34 34.58 -11.96
N TYR A 354 32.50 33.70 -12.47
CA TYR A 354 31.10 33.57 -12.12
C TYR A 354 30.84 32.23 -11.46
N HIS A 355 29.87 32.18 -10.55
CA HIS A 355 29.39 30.92 -9.98
C HIS A 355 27.87 30.87 -9.96
N PHE A 356 27.33 29.72 -10.35
CA PHE A 356 25.90 29.49 -10.46
C PHE A 356 25.43 28.53 -9.38
N THR A 357 24.63 29.04 -8.46
CA THR A 357 24.12 28.28 -7.33
C THR A 357 22.63 27.99 -7.53
N ALA A 358 22.28 26.71 -7.48
CA ALA A 358 20.90 26.24 -7.42
C ALA A 358 20.63 25.70 -6.02
N GLU A 359 19.55 26.15 -5.39
CA GLU A 359 19.14 25.81 -4.04
C GLU A 359 17.73 25.24 -4.06
N VAL A 360 17.54 24.05 -3.48
CA VAL A 360 16.26 23.37 -3.38
C VAL A 360 15.78 23.39 -1.94
N THR A 361 14.49 23.62 -1.75
CA THR A 361 13.83 23.51 -0.45
C THR A 361 12.57 22.66 -0.57
N GLN A 362 12.38 21.78 0.43
CA GLN A 362 11.19 20.96 0.60
C GLN A 362 10.61 21.13 1.99
N MET A 363 9.30 21.01 2.10
CA MET A 363 8.60 21.13 3.39
C MET A 363 8.24 19.75 3.94
N SER A 364 7.87 19.72 5.23
CA SER A 364 7.34 18.53 5.89
C SER A 364 6.11 18.00 5.14
N PRO A 365 5.97 16.67 4.98
CA PRO A 365 6.79 15.60 5.57
C PRO A 365 7.99 15.14 4.72
N TRP A 366 8.20 15.74 3.56
CA TRP A 366 9.23 15.30 2.59
C TRP A 366 10.65 15.67 3.03
N SER A 367 10.78 16.78 3.76
CA SER A 367 12.04 17.25 4.35
C SER A 367 11.76 18.07 5.62
N ASP A 368 12.80 18.39 6.36
CA ASP A 368 12.77 19.25 7.55
C ASP A 368 12.84 20.76 7.22
N GLY A 369 12.84 21.12 5.94
CA GLY A 369 13.03 22.50 5.48
C GLY A 369 14.50 22.87 5.24
N SER A 370 15.43 21.91 5.34
CA SER A 370 16.83 22.12 4.96
C SER A 370 16.95 22.44 3.47
N VAL A 371 18.00 23.23 3.16
CA VAL A 371 18.35 23.60 1.80
C VAL A 371 19.42 22.65 1.29
N ILE A 372 19.17 22.08 0.11
CA ILE A 372 20.17 21.31 -0.65
C ILE A 372 20.63 22.19 -1.80
N SER A 373 21.94 22.39 -1.92
CA SER A 373 22.50 23.36 -2.86
C SER A 373 23.65 22.79 -3.67
N TYR A 374 23.80 23.24 -4.91
CA TYR A 374 24.96 22.97 -5.74
C TYR A 374 25.43 24.21 -6.47
N THR A 375 26.76 24.39 -6.52
CA THR A 375 27.41 25.53 -7.16
C THR A 375 28.35 25.04 -8.27
N SER A 376 28.16 25.56 -9.48
CA SER A 376 29.07 25.40 -10.62
C SER A 376 29.83 26.69 -10.89
N TYR A 377 31.04 26.61 -11.45
CA TYR A 377 31.95 27.76 -11.62
C TYR A 377 32.33 27.96 -13.10
N TYR A 378 32.46 29.22 -13.50
CA TYR A 378 32.71 29.62 -14.88
C TYR A 378 33.64 30.83 -14.95
N GLU A 379 34.56 30.83 -15.91
CA GLU A 379 35.41 31.97 -16.20
C GLU A 379 34.92 32.63 -17.50
N TYR A 380 34.68 33.95 -17.43
CA TYR A 380 34.36 34.81 -18.57
C TYR A 380 35.62 35.62 -18.96
N THR A 381 36.24 35.26 -20.08
CA THR A 381 37.51 35.86 -20.53
C THR A 381 37.38 36.54 -21.90
N GLU A 382 38.33 37.44 -22.18
CA GLU A 382 38.61 37.95 -23.51
C GLU A 382 40.06 37.57 -23.89
N GLU A 383 40.21 36.83 -24.98
CA GLU A 383 41.49 36.32 -25.47
C GLU A 383 41.84 36.88 -26.85
N GLY A 384 43.14 37.04 -27.11
CA GLY A 384 43.66 37.54 -28.39
C GLY A 384 44.07 39.00 -28.36
N GLY A 385 44.24 39.60 -29.55
CA GLY A 385 44.58 41.03 -29.67
C GLY A 385 46.03 41.44 -29.34
N GLU A 386 46.95 40.50 -29.10
CA GLU A 386 48.27 40.83 -28.55
C GLU A 386 49.19 41.69 -29.41
N THR A 387 48.88 41.98 -30.68
CA THR A 387 49.52 43.07 -31.45
C THR A 387 48.87 43.25 -32.83
N ASN A 388 48.78 44.51 -33.31
CA ASN A 388 48.37 44.93 -34.68
C ASN A 388 46.87 44.98 -35.03
N GLY A 389 45.99 45.29 -34.08
CA GLY A 389 44.57 45.52 -34.40
C GLY A 389 43.82 44.26 -34.86
N ASN A 390 44.33 43.09 -34.47
CA ASN A 390 43.61 41.84 -34.64
C ASN A 390 42.46 41.80 -33.62
N PRO A 391 41.27 41.35 -34.04
CA PRO A 391 40.12 41.20 -33.16
C PRO A 391 40.36 40.19 -32.03
N THR A 392 39.68 40.40 -30.92
CA THR A 392 39.65 39.51 -29.74
C THR A 392 38.46 38.55 -29.78
N ASN A 393 38.49 37.51 -28.96
CA ASN A 393 37.41 36.55 -28.80
C ASN A 393 37.06 36.41 -27.32
N GLU A 394 35.78 36.37 -27.01
CA GLU A 394 35.35 36.05 -25.65
C GLU A 394 35.05 34.57 -25.48
N ALA A 395 35.19 34.08 -24.25
CA ALA A 395 34.89 32.70 -23.91
C ALA A 395 34.17 32.59 -22.56
N TRP A 396 33.24 31.63 -22.48
CA TRP A 396 32.58 31.22 -21.25
C TRP A 396 32.95 29.77 -20.95
N THR A 397 33.85 29.58 -19.98
CA THR A 397 34.51 28.29 -19.76
C THR A 397 34.19 27.74 -18.37
N ALA A 398 33.71 26.50 -18.28
CA ALA A 398 33.51 25.83 -17.00
C ALA A 398 34.86 25.57 -16.30
N VAL A 399 34.95 25.91 -15.02
CA VAL A 399 36.14 25.73 -14.18
C VAL A 399 35.77 25.00 -12.88
N SER A 400 36.76 24.48 -12.16
CA SER A 400 36.52 23.75 -10.90
C SER A 400 36.23 24.64 -9.70
N SER A 401 36.73 25.88 -9.73
CA SER A 401 36.57 26.88 -8.67
C SER A 401 36.91 28.28 -9.20
N CYS A 402 36.35 29.31 -8.56
CA CYS A 402 36.80 30.69 -8.68
C CYS A 402 38.01 30.94 -7.77
N ASP A 403 39.16 30.37 -8.08
CA ASP A 403 40.43 30.70 -7.40
C ASP A 403 41.26 31.62 -8.30
N ALA A 404 41.70 32.76 -7.72
CA ALA A 404 42.53 33.77 -8.37
C ALA A 404 43.98 33.33 -8.67
#